data_AF-A0A9D8L552-F1
#
_entry.id   AF-A0A9D8L552-F1
#
_cell.length_a   1.000
_cell.length_b   1.000
_cell.length_c   1.000
_cell.angle_alpha   90.00
_cell.angle_beta   90.00
_cell.angle_gamma   90.00
#
_symmetry.space_group_name_H-M   'P 1'
#
loop_
_entity.id
_entity.type
_entity.pdbx_description
1 polymer ?
#
loop_
_entity_poly.entity_id
_entity_poly.type
_entity_poly.pdbx_seq_one_letter_code
_entity_poly.pdbx_strand_id
1 'polypeptide(L)'
;MSTIASTYPPAGGAAARPAASTRAAQKDTQLLARLTGLFFLVTYATSIPPYVSMYVPALSDPAFVLGGGFDQVVSWGALLELVLILANIATALTLYPVLRRRFPVLSLGFVTARLTESAFIGIGIIAVLALNTLRLHGVPAGADEAGLVAASQALVAVHDWTFRLGPGVVVGIGNGLILGYLMWKTRLVPRALSILGLIGGPALLVSGAAVVLGLIEAASAPQLIATIPEFFWELGLGLWLLIRGFSPAAVTALERGGARIGA
;
A
#
# COMPACT_ATOMS: atom_id res chain seq x y z
N MET A 1 30.01 -7.13 -74.80
CA MET A 1 29.71 -8.20 -73.82
C MET A 1 30.40 -7.84 -72.51
N SER A 2 29.87 -6.84 -71.80
CA SER A 2 28.94 -6.93 -70.66
C SER A 2 29.61 -7.43 -69.37
N THR A 3 30.06 -6.45 -68.59
CA THR A 3 30.56 -6.53 -67.21
C THR A 3 29.40 -6.85 -66.27
N ILE A 4 29.45 -7.97 -65.55
CA ILE A 4 28.46 -8.29 -64.51
C ILE A 4 29.00 -7.81 -63.16
N ALA A 5 28.43 -6.70 -62.69
CA ALA A 5 28.58 -6.20 -61.33
C ALA A 5 27.72 -7.07 -60.39
N SER A 6 28.37 -7.70 -59.40
CA SER A 6 27.70 -8.40 -58.30
C SER A 6 27.23 -7.38 -57.26
N THR A 7 25.96 -6.99 -57.31
CA THR A 7 25.30 -6.16 -56.31
C THR A 7 24.91 -7.00 -55.09
N TYR A 8 25.58 -6.75 -53.95
CA TYR A 8 25.06 -7.13 -52.64
C TYR A 8 23.76 -6.33 -52.35
N PRO A 9 22.72 -6.95 -51.76
CA PRO A 9 21.59 -6.19 -51.25
C PRO A 9 22.01 -5.36 -50.02
N PRO A 10 21.53 -4.12 -49.86
CA PRO A 10 21.81 -3.34 -48.68
C PRO A 10 21.13 -3.96 -47.46
N ALA A 11 21.87 -4.03 -46.35
CA ALA A 11 21.35 -4.42 -45.05
C ALA A 11 20.12 -3.56 -44.72
N GLY A 12 18.96 -4.20 -44.62
CA GLY A 12 17.70 -3.58 -44.28
C GLY A 12 17.83 -2.81 -42.97
N GLY A 13 17.55 -1.51 -43.04
CA GLY A 13 17.64 -0.59 -41.92
C GLY A 13 16.77 -1.04 -40.74
N ALA A 14 17.32 -0.86 -39.53
CA ALA A 14 16.56 -0.92 -38.30
C ALA A 14 15.36 0.03 -38.42
N ALA A 15 14.16 -0.53 -38.59
CA ALA A 15 12.93 0.22 -38.65
C ALA A 15 12.77 1.04 -37.36
N ALA A 16 12.91 2.36 -37.47
CA ALA A 16 12.59 3.29 -36.40
C ALA A 16 11.14 3.04 -35.96
N ARG A 17 10.93 2.58 -34.71
CA ARG A 17 9.60 2.53 -34.12
C ARG A 17 8.92 3.89 -34.31
N PRO A 18 7.71 3.96 -34.90
CA PRO A 18 7.08 5.24 -35.22
C PRO A 18 6.82 6.00 -33.92
N ALA A 19 7.27 7.26 -33.85
CA ALA A 19 7.22 8.13 -32.67
C ALA A 19 5.82 8.26 -32.02
N ALA A 20 4.76 7.99 -32.78
CA ALA A 20 3.38 7.91 -32.28
C ALA A 20 3.16 6.78 -31.25
N SER A 21 3.80 5.61 -31.44
CA SER A 21 3.71 4.47 -30.52
C SER A 21 4.35 4.77 -29.17
N THR A 22 5.51 5.44 -29.17
CA THR A 22 6.22 5.89 -27.96
C THR A 22 5.40 6.93 -27.18
N ARG A 23 4.74 7.85 -27.89
CA ARG A 23 3.93 8.90 -27.25
C ARG A 23 2.66 8.35 -26.60
N ALA A 24 2.05 7.32 -27.17
CA ALA A 24 0.90 6.62 -26.57
C ALA A 24 1.33 5.83 -25.30
N ALA A 25 2.40 5.04 -25.39
CA ALA A 25 2.93 4.29 -24.24
C ALA A 25 3.35 5.20 -23.07
N GLN A 26 3.87 6.40 -23.38
CA GLN A 26 4.20 7.40 -22.37
C GLN A 26 2.95 7.99 -21.71
N LYS A 27 1.86 8.22 -22.45
CA LYS A 27 0.57 8.66 -21.87
C LYS A 27 0.00 7.62 -20.92
N ASP A 28 0.02 6.34 -21.30
CA ASP A 28 -0.47 5.24 -20.46
C ASP A 28 0.34 5.14 -19.16
N THR A 29 1.66 5.30 -19.25
CA THR A 29 2.55 5.30 -18.08
C THR A 29 2.27 6.48 -17.14
N GLN A 30 1.87 7.64 -17.67
CA GLN A 30 1.47 8.78 -16.84
C GLN A 30 0.07 8.60 -16.22
N LEU A 31 -0.86 7.96 -16.93
CA LEU A 31 -2.14 7.58 -16.36
C LEU A 31 -1.93 6.64 -15.17
N LEU A 32 -1.09 5.62 -15.32
CA LEU A 32 -0.73 4.73 -14.22
C LEU A 32 -0.14 5.48 -13.04
N ALA A 33 0.76 6.44 -13.28
CA ALA A 33 1.31 7.29 -12.22
C ALA A 33 0.19 8.00 -11.44
N ARG A 34 -0.73 8.66 -12.15
CA ARG A 34 -1.83 9.41 -11.54
C ARG A 34 -2.79 8.51 -10.77
N LEU A 35 -3.10 7.34 -11.31
CA LEU A 35 -3.92 6.34 -10.63
C LEU A 35 -3.23 5.83 -9.37
N THR A 36 -1.92 5.53 -9.41
CA THR A 36 -1.15 5.19 -8.21
C THR A 36 -1.27 6.29 -7.17
N GLY A 37 -1.08 7.55 -7.57
CA GLY A 37 -1.20 8.70 -6.68
C GLY A 37 -2.59 8.81 -6.05
N LEU A 38 -3.63 8.68 -6.86
CA LEU A 38 -5.02 8.67 -6.40
C LEU A 38 -5.27 7.57 -5.37
N PHE A 39 -4.84 6.33 -5.64
CA PHE A 39 -5.07 5.22 -4.73
C PHE A 39 -4.34 5.39 -3.39
N PHE A 40 -3.12 5.95 -3.37
CA PHE A 40 -2.46 6.34 -2.12
C PHE A 40 -3.26 7.40 -1.34
N LEU A 41 -3.92 8.34 -1.99
CA LEU A 41 -4.75 9.32 -1.26
C LEU A 41 -6.07 8.72 -0.78
N VAL A 42 -6.65 7.79 -1.56
CA VAL A 42 -7.84 7.05 -1.16
C VAL A 42 -7.56 6.21 0.09
N THR A 43 -6.39 5.59 0.22
CA THR A 43 -6.05 4.83 1.44
C THR A 43 -6.07 5.73 2.68
N TYR A 44 -5.57 6.96 2.59
CA TYR A 44 -5.63 7.93 3.70
C TYR A 44 -7.07 8.35 4.01
N ALA A 45 -7.84 8.70 2.96
CA ALA A 45 -9.21 9.14 3.11
C ALA A 45 -10.14 8.06 3.71
N THR A 46 -9.81 6.78 3.48
CA THR A 46 -10.62 5.64 3.94
C THR A 46 -10.14 5.00 5.23
N SER A 47 -8.87 5.17 5.63
CA SER A 47 -8.33 4.64 6.89
C SER A 47 -8.44 5.61 8.07
N ILE A 48 -8.31 6.92 7.84
CA ILE A 48 -8.30 7.90 8.93
C ILE A 48 -9.66 7.95 9.66
N PRO A 49 -10.82 8.10 9.00
CA PRO A 49 -12.10 8.22 9.70
C PRO A 49 -12.45 6.98 10.57
N PRO A 50 -12.26 5.73 10.09
CA PRO A 50 -12.41 4.54 10.94
C PRO A 50 -11.56 4.59 12.20
N TYR A 51 -10.25 4.85 12.03
CA TYR A 51 -9.28 4.84 13.11
C TYR A 51 -9.55 5.92 14.18
N VAL A 52 -9.84 7.16 13.76
CA VAL A 52 -9.95 8.29 14.71
C VAL A 52 -11.35 8.47 15.31
N SER A 53 -12.38 7.84 14.75
CA SER A 53 -13.75 8.06 15.21
C SER A 53 -14.67 6.84 15.15
N MET A 54 -14.80 6.17 14.00
CA MET A 54 -15.89 5.20 13.83
C MET A 54 -15.66 3.92 14.63
N TYR A 55 -14.42 3.50 14.82
CA TYR A 55 -14.06 2.32 15.62
C TYR A 55 -13.77 2.63 17.08
N VAL A 56 -13.58 3.90 17.44
CA VAL A 56 -13.18 4.28 18.80
C VAL A 56 -14.11 3.69 19.87
N PRO A 57 -15.46 3.75 19.74
CA PRO A 57 -16.34 3.14 20.73
C PRO A 57 -16.15 1.63 20.86
N ALA A 58 -16.00 0.91 19.74
CA ALA A 58 -15.87 -0.54 19.73
C ALA A 58 -14.53 -1.04 20.27
N LEU A 59 -13.46 -0.27 20.06
CA LEU A 59 -12.10 -0.65 20.45
C LEU A 59 -11.70 -0.16 21.84
N SER A 60 -12.30 0.93 22.32
CA SER A 60 -11.90 1.57 23.59
C SER A 60 -12.80 1.22 24.77
N ASP A 61 -14.06 0.87 24.52
CA ASP A 61 -15.03 0.55 25.57
C ASP A 61 -15.34 -0.96 25.59
N PRO A 62 -14.85 -1.72 26.59
CA PRO A 62 -15.18 -3.13 26.72
C PRO A 62 -16.68 -3.41 26.87
N ALA A 63 -17.45 -2.45 27.38
CA ALA A 63 -18.90 -2.53 27.53
C ALA A 63 -19.64 -2.23 26.23
N PHE A 64 -18.95 -1.89 25.13
CA PHE A 64 -19.56 -1.63 23.82
C PHE A 64 -20.52 -2.75 23.39
N VAL A 65 -20.16 -4.01 23.63
CA VAL A 65 -21.00 -5.19 23.27
C VAL A 65 -22.27 -5.32 24.12
N LEU A 66 -22.39 -4.60 25.23
CA LEU A 66 -23.57 -4.60 26.10
C LEU A 66 -24.62 -3.56 25.68
N GLY A 67 -24.26 -2.61 24.82
CA GLY A 67 -25.13 -1.48 24.47
C GLY A 67 -26.33 -1.83 23.59
N GLY A 68 -26.47 -3.09 23.18
CA GLY A 68 -27.56 -3.60 22.36
C GLY A 68 -27.59 -3.05 20.93
N GLY A 69 -28.24 -3.79 20.03
CA GLY A 69 -28.45 -3.39 18.64
C GLY A 69 -27.18 -3.41 17.78
N PHE A 70 -27.36 -3.18 16.48
CA PHE A 70 -26.26 -3.16 15.52
C PHE A 70 -25.77 -1.74 15.29
N ASP A 71 -24.48 -1.49 15.49
CA ASP A 71 -23.87 -0.17 15.31
C ASP A 71 -23.58 0.10 13.83
N GLN A 72 -24.28 1.09 13.26
CA GLN A 72 -24.13 1.47 11.85
C GLN A 72 -22.83 2.25 11.60
N VAL A 73 -22.32 2.99 12.58
CA VAL A 73 -21.11 3.80 12.44
C VAL A 73 -19.89 2.89 12.30
N VAL A 74 -19.79 1.87 13.15
CA VAL A 74 -18.78 0.81 13.04
C VAL A 74 -18.87 0.10 11.68
N SER A 75 -20.09 -0.17 11.21
CA SER A 75 -20.29 -0.82 9.90
C SER A 75 -19.83 0.06 8.73
N TRP A 76 -20.08 1.36 8.78
CA TRP A 76 -19.54 2.30 7.80
C TRP A 76 -18.00 2.37 7.85
N GLY A 77 -17.41 2.27 9.04
CA GLY A 77 -15.97 2.15 9.20
C GLY A 77 -15.41 0.92 8.46
N ALA A 78 -16.05 -0.24 8.64
CA ALA A 78 -15.69 -1.47 7.94
C ALA A 78 -15.82 -1.35 6.41
N LEU A 79 -16.87 -0.70 5.91
CA LEU A 79 -17.02 -0.46 4.48
C LEU A 79 -15.92 0.44 3.92
N LEU A 80 -15.50 1.48 4.66
CA LEU A 80 -14.37 2.31 4.26
C LEU A 80 -13.06 1.50 4.23
N GLU A 81 -12.81 0.64 5.21
CA GLU A 81 -11.62 -0.22 5.19
C GLU A 81 -11.64 -1.29 4.09
N LEU A 82 -12.81 -1.72 3.61
CA LEU A 82 -12.89 -2.53 2.40
C LEU A 82 -12.44 -1.74 1.16
N VAL A 83 -12.80 -0.46 1.05
CA VAL A 83 -12.30 0.42 -0.01
C VAL A 83 -10.79 0.66 0.15
N LEU A 84 -10.30 0.79 1.38
CA LEU A 84 -8.87 0.85 1.70
C LEU A 84 -8.12 -0.36 1.14
N ILE A 85 -8.63 -1.58 1.36
CA ILE A 85 -8.02 -2.81 0.82
C ILE A 85 -7.92 -2.76 -0.71
N LEU A 86 -9.00 -2.37 -1.39
CA LEU A 86 -9.01 -2.27 -2.85
C LEU A 86 -8.01 -1.22 -3.36
N ALA A 87 -7.98 -0.05 -2.73
CA ALA A 87 -7.04 1.01 -3.06
C ALA A 87 -5.60 0.55 -2.82
N ASN A 88 -5.33 -0.12 -1.70
CA ASN A 88 -4.01 -0.62 -1.34
C ASN A 88 -3.47 -1.61 -2.38
N ILE A 89 -4.29 -2.57 -2.82
CA ILE A 89 -3.92 -3.50 -3.90
C ILE A 89 -3.74 -2.76 -5.23
N ALA A 90 -4.61 -1.81 -5.54
CA ALA A 90 -4.55 -1.03 -6.76
C ALA A 90 -3.26 -0.18 -6.87
N THR A 91 -2.69 0.31 -5.76
CA THR A 91 -1.37 0.97 -5.78
C THR A 91 -0.29 0.05 -6.34
N ALA A 92 -0.28 -1.23 -5.93
CA ALA A 92 0.65 -2.24 -6.43
C ALA A 92 0.43 -2.56 -7.90
N LEU A 93 -0.82 -2.77 -8.31
CA LEU A 93 -1.16 -3.16 -9.67
C LEU A 93 -0.89 -2.04 -10.69
N THR A 94 -1.04 -0.78 -10.30
CA THR A 94 -0.73 0.37 -11.16
C THR A 94 0.78 0.58 -11.33
N LEU A 95 1.58 0.29 -10.31
CA LEU A 95 3.04 0.39 -10.35
C LEU A 95 3.74 -0.80 -11.02
N TYR A 96 3.17 -2.00 -10.85
CA TYR A 96 3.75 -3.25 -11.34
C TYR A 96 4.19 -3.23 -12.82
N PRO A 97 3.35 -2.83 -13.81
CA PRO A 97 3.74 -2.86 -15.23
C PRO A 97 4.88 -1.89 -15.57
N VAL A 98 5.12 -0.87 -14.73
CA VAL A 98 6.20 0.10 -14.92
C VAL A 98 7.50 -0.42 -14.30
N LEU A 99 7.45 -0.86 -13.04
CA LEU A 99 8.63 -1.24 -12.27
C LEU A 99 9.19 -2.61 -12.69
N ARG A 100 8.33 -3.55 -13.12
CA ARG A 100 8.75 -4.90 -13.55
C ARG A 100 9.70 -4.90 -14.73
N ARG A 101 9.71 -3.82 -15.53
CA ARG A 101 10.57 -3.68 -16.72
C ARG A 101 12.06 -3.75 -16.38
N ARG A 102 12.43 -3.36 -15.16
CA ARG A 102 13.81 -3.36 -14.68
C ARG A 102 14.00 -4.19 -13.41
N PHE A 103 12.97 -4.29 -12.57
CA PHE A 103 13.05 -4.96 -11.27
C PHE A 103 11.89 -5.94 -11.08
N PRO A 104 11.82 -7.04 -11.85
CA PRO A 104 10.67 -7.96 -11.82
C PRO A 104 10.45 -8.58 -10.44
N VAL A 105 11.53 -9.00 -9.77
CA VAL A 105 11.46 -9.63 -8.44
C VAL A 105 10.97 -8.64 -7.38
N LEU A 106 11.58 -7.45 -7.29
CA LEU A 106 11.16 -6.43 -6.31
C LEU A 106 9.75 -5.91 -6.58
N SER A 107 9.35 -5.80 -7.85
CA SER A 107 7.99 -5.38 -8.20
C SER A 107 6.96 -6.41 -7.77
N LEU A 108 7.27 -7.70 -7.94
CA LEU A 108 6.42 -8.78 -7.42
C LEU A 108 6.41 -8.78 -5.88
N GLY A 109 7.57 -8.58 -5.25
CA GLY A 109 7.70 -8.42 -3.80
C GLY A 109 6.83 -7.29 -3.24
N PHE A 110 6.73 -6.18 -3.96
CA PHE A 110 5.84 -5.08 -3.60
C PHE A 110 4.36 -5.48 -3.67
N VAL A 111 3.94 -6.16 -4.74
CA VAL A 111 2.57 -6.69 -4.87
C VAL A 111 2.24 -7.66 -3.74
N THR A 112 3.15 -8.59 -3.42
CA THR A 112 2.96 -9.54 -2.33
C THR A 112 2.88 -8.86 -0.96
N ALA A 113 3.67 -7.80 -0.74
CA ALA A 113 3.59 -7.01 0.49
C ALA A 113 2.23 -6.31 0.62
N ARG A 114 1.73 -5.67 -0.45
CA ARG A 114 0.39 -5.05 -0.46
C ARG A 114 -0.72 -6.07 -0.20
N LEU A 115 -0.64 -7.25 -0.81
CA LEU A 115 -1.61 -8.33 -0.55
C LEU A 115 -1.57 -8.83 0.90
N THR A 116 -0.36 -9.00 1.46
CA THR A 116 -0.18 -9.45 2.85
C THR A 116 -0.75 -8.45 3.85
N GLU A 117 -0.47 -7.16 3.65
CA GLU A 117 -1.04 -6.10 4.47
C GLU A 117 -2.57 -6.05 4.36
N SER A 118 -3.10 -6.11 3.13
CA SER A 118 -4.55 -6.16 2.90
C SER A 118 -5.22 -7.36 3.59
N ALA A 119 -4.53 -8.50 3.69
CA ALA A 119 -5.03 -9.65 4.44
C ALA A 119 -5.13 -9.35 5.95
N PHE A 120 -4.12 -8.72 6.54
CA PHE A 120 -4.17 -8.29 7.94
C PHE A 120 -5.31 -7.30 8.19
N ILE A 121 -5.46 -6.28 7.33
CA ILE A 121 -6.57 -5.32 7.42
C ILE A 121 -7.92 -6.07 7.36
N GLY A 122 -8.06 -7.02 6.44
CA GLY A 122 -9.28 -7.84 6.32
C GLY A 122 -9.62 -8.62 7.59
N ILE A 123 -8.62 -9.17 8.28
CA ILE A 123 -8.82 -9.86 9.57
C ILE A 123 -9.26 -8.86 10.65
N GLY A 124 -8.67 -7.65 10.69
CA GLY A 124 -9.09 -6.58 11.59
C GLY A 124 -10.56 -6.17 11.38
N ILE A 125 -10.98 -5.99 10.13
CA ILE A 125 -12.37 -5.72 9.77
C ILE A 125 -13.31 -6.82 10.29
N ILE A 126 -12.93 -8.09 10.11
CA ILE A 126 -13.74 -9.24 10.59
C ILE A 126 -13.87 -9.20 12.12
N ALA A 127 -12.80 -8.89 12.85
CA ALA A 127 -12.83 -8.79 14.30
C ALA A 127 -13.80 -7.68 14.77
N VAL A 128 -13.77 -6.51 14.13
CA VAL A 128 -14.66 -5.39 14.45
C VAL A 128 -16.12 -5.69 14.09
N LEU A 129 -16.38 -6.33 12.94
CA LEU A 129 -17.74 -6.75 12.58
C LEU A 129 -18.27 -7.84 13.53
N ALA A 130 -17.40 -8.73 14.03
CA ALA A 130 -17.77 -9.70 15.05
C ALA A 130 -18.18 -9.02 16.37
N LEU A 131 -17.51 -7.94 16.79
CA LEU A 131 -17.98 -7.12 17.93
C LEU A 131 -19.40 -6.61 17.70
N ASN A 132 -19.73 -6.21 16.47
CA ASN A 132 -21.06 -5.72 16.14
C ASN A 132 -22.12 -6.84 16.16
N THR A 133 -21.76 -8.06 15.75
CA THR A 133 -22.61 -9.25 15.89
C THR A 133 -22.85 -9.59 17.36
N LEU A 134 -21.81 -9.54 18.20
CA LEU A 134 -21.94 -9.73 19.65
C LEU A 134 -22.86 -8.68 20.26
N ARG A 135 -22.70 -7.40 19.86
CA ARG A 135 -23.56 -6.30 20.32
C ARG A 135 -25.04 -6.47 19.93
N LEU A 136 -25.30 -6.92 18.70
CA LEU A 136 -26.65 -7.13 18.20
C LEU A 136 -27.40 -8.22 18.99
N HIS A 137 -26.73 -9.34 19.25
CA HIS A 137 -27.35 -10.46 19.98
C HIS A 137 -27.37 -10.23 21.49
N GLY A 138 -26.46 -9.39 21.99
CA GLY A 138 -26.36 -9.05 23.40
C GLY A 138 -26.14 -10.26 24.29
N VAL A 139 -26.35 -10.07 25.59
CA VAL A 139 -26.31 -11.15 26.59
C VAL A 139 -27.75 -11.66 26.77
N PRO A 140 -28.05 -12.94 26.50
CA PRO A 140 -29.35 -13.53 26.82
C PRO A 140 -29.68 -13.38 28.31
N ALA A 141 -30.96 -13.28 28.66
CA ALA A 141 -31.37 -13.15 30.06
C ALA A 141 -30.82 -14.32 30.92
N GLY A 142 -30.02 -13.99 31.94
CA GLY A 142 -29.37 -14.96 32.83
C GLY A 142 -28.03 -15.53 32.33
N ALA A 143 -27.51 -15.03 31.20
CA ALA A 143 -26.17 -15.39 30.71
C ALA A 143 -25.08 -14.48 31.32
N ASP A 144 -23.82 -14.90 31.14
CA ASP A 144 -22.64 -14.25 31.73
C ASP A 144 -22.18 -13.02 30.93
N GLU A 145 -22.45 -11.82 31.47
CA GLU A 145 -21.96 -10.56 30.89
C GLU A 145 -20.43 -10.48 30.89
N ALA A 146 -19.76 -11.03 31.90
CA ALA A 146 -18.30 -11.01 31.98
C ALA A 146 -17.68 -11.85 30.85
N GLY A 147 -18.29 -12.98 30.50
CA GLY A 147 -17.92 -13.80 29.36
C GLY A 147 -18.02 -13.06 28.03
N LEU A 148 -19.07 -12.25 27.82
CA LEU A 148 -19.21 -11.46 26.60
C LEU A 148 -18.15 -10.34 26.52
N VAL A 149 -17.86 -9.68 27.63
CA VAL A 149 -16.80 -8.66 27.71
C VAL A 149 -15.42 -9.28 27.46
N ALA A 150 -15.14 -10.46 28.00
CA ALA A 150 -13.88 -11.17 27.73
C ALA A 150 -13.72 -11.54 26.25
N ALA A 151 -14.80 -12.00 25.61
CA ALA A 151 -14.81 -12.28 24.17
C ALA A 151 -14.57 -11.00 23.34
N SER A 152 -15.18 -9.88 23.74
CA SER A 152 -14.95 -8.55 23.15
C SER A 152 -13.47 -8.15 23.22
N GLN A 153 -12.86 -8.25 24.40
CA GLN A 153 -11.44 -7.92 24.61
C GLN A 153 -10.50 -8.80 23.78
N ALA A 154 -10.82 -10.09 23.62
CA ALA A 154 -10.05 -10.99 22.76
C ALA A 154 -10.12 -10.55 21.28
N LEU A 155 -11.30 -10.15 20.79
CA LEU A 155 -11.47 -9.64 19.42
C LEU A 155 -10.75 -8.31 19.21
N VAL A 156 -10.82 -7.39 20.17
CA VAL A 156 -10.05 -6.13 20.14
C VAL A 156 -8.54 -6.42 20.08
N ALA A 157 -8.05 -7.38 20.87
CA ALA A 157 -6.64 -7.79 20.83
C ALA A 157 -6.25 -8.35 19.45
N VAL A 158 -7.11 -9.14 18.81
CA VAL A 158 -6.89 -9.63 17.43
C VAL A 158 -6.83 -8.46 16.45
N HIS A 159 -7.80 -7.55 16.48
CA HIS A 159 -7.80 -6.34 15.66
C HIS A 159 -6.49 -5.56 15.81
N ASP A 160 -6.10 -5.27 17.05
CA ASP A 160 -4.89 -4.50 17.35
C ASP A 160 -3.62 -5.17 16.82
N TRP A 161 -3.48 -6.48 16.98
CA TRP A 161 -2.33 -7.21 16.46
C TRP A 161 -2.30 -7.25 14.93
N THR A 162 -3.46 -7.31 14.27
CA THR A 162 -3.51 -7.21 12.80
C THR A 162 -3.05 -5.84 12.30
N PHE A 163 -3.41 -4.76 13.01
CA PHE A 163 -2.93 -3.41 12.70
C PHE A 163 -1.42 -3.26 12.94
N ARG A 164 -0.91 -3.83 14.03
CA ARG A 164 0.54 -3.81 14.36
C ARG A 164 1.37 -4.59 13.35
N LEU A 165 0.86 -5.69 12.82
CA LEU A 165 1.59 -6.52 11.85
C LEU A 165 1.44 -5.99 10.42
N GLY A 166 0.22 -5.69 9.96
CA GLY A 166 -0.03 -5.20 8.61
C GLY A 166 0.57 -3.81 8.41
N PRO A 167 -0.15 -2.74 8.82
CA PRO A 167 0.38 -1.38 8.81
C PRO A 167 1.71 -1.20 9.55
N GLY A 168 1.88 -1.78 10.74
CA GLY A 168 3.07 -1.52 11.56
C GLY A 168 4.37 -2.21 11.13
N VAL A 169 4.32 -3.27 10.33
CA VAL A 169 5.52 -4.02 9.88
C VAL A 169 5.54 -4.20 8.37
N VAL A 170 4.47 -4.73 7.78
CA VAL A 170 4.42 -5.05 6.34
C VAL A 170 4.53 -3.78 5.48
N VAL A 171 3.99 -2.64 5.94
CA VAL A 171 4.17 -1.35 5.24
C VAL A 171 5.63 -0.93 5.19
N GLY A 172 6.36 -1.04 6.30
CA GLY A 172 7.78 -0.69 6.33
C GLY A 172 8.60 -1.50 5.32
N ILE A 173 8.23 -2.76 5.09
CA ILE A 173 8.84 -3.63 4.06
C ILE A 173 8.39 -3.22 2.66
N GLY A 174 7.08 -3.12 2.42
CA GLY A 174 6.50 -2.87 1.11
C GLY A 174 6.74 -1.45 0.60
N ASN A 175 6.21 -0.46 1.31
CA ASN A 175 6.22 0.95 0.87
C ASN A 175 7.57 1.60 1.13
N GLY A 176 8.08 1.53 2.35
CA GLY A 176 9.29 2.24 2.68
C GLY A 176 10.55 1.59 2.08
N LEU A 177 10.79 0.31 2.38
CA LEU A 177 11.98 -0.39 1.90
C LEU A 177 11.94 -0.69 0.39
N ILE A 178 10.98 -1.50 -0.06
CA ILE A 178 10.94 -1.95 -1.46
C ILE A 178 10.60 -0.79 -2.39
N LEU A 179 9.46 -0.13 -2.18
CA LEU A 179 9.02 0.94 -3.07
C LEU A 179 9.91 2.19 -2.94
N GLY A 180 10.34 2.59 -1.74
CA GLY A 180 11.30 3.68 -1.56
C GLY A 180 12.62 3.43 -2.29
N TYR A 181 13.17 2.21 -2.22
CA TYR A 181 14.35 1.81 -3.00
C TYR A 181 14.10 1.90 -4.50
N LEU A 182 12.95 1.39 -4.98
CA LEU A 182 12.60 1.43 -6.40
C LEU A 182 12.45 2.88 -6.89
N MET A 183 11.83 3.77 -6.12
CA MET A 183 11.72 5.19 -6.43
C MET A 183 13.09 5.86 -6.50
N TRP A 184 13.98 5.57 -5.55
CA TRP A 184 15.35 6.08 -5.54
C TRP A 184 16.17 5.64 -6.77
N LYS A 185 16.10 4.35 -7.12
CA LYS A 185 16.88 3.76 -8.22
C LYS A 185 16.35 4.14 -9.59
N THR A 186 15.04 4.23 -9.76
CA THR A 186 14.41 4.56 -11.04
C THR A 186 14.35 6.05 -11.30
N ARG A 187 14.36 6.89 -10.26
CA ARG A 187 14.15 8.35 -10.34
C ARG A 187 12.81 8.72 -11.00
N LEU A 188 11.79 7.86 -10.85
CA LEU A 188 10.44 8.14 -11.30
C LEU A 188 9.83 9.35 -10.56
N VAL A 189 10.28 9.60 -9.34
CA VAL A 189 9.94 10.76 -8.51
C VAL A 189 11.23 11.44 -8.00
N PRO A 190 11.15 12.65 -7.41
CA PRO A 190 12.32 13.35 -6.88
C PRO A 190 13.06 12.55 -5.81
N ARG A 191 14.38 12.72 -5.77
CA ARG A 191 15.25 12.03 -4.83
C ARG A 191 14.96 12.34 -3.37
N ALA A 192 14.69 13.61 -3.05
CA ALA A 192 14.35 14.02 -1.70
C ALA A 192 13.15 13.23 -1.16
N LEU A 193 12.15 13.04 -2.01
CA LEU A 193 10.94 12.29 -1.69
C LEU A 193 11.24 10.79 -1.51
N SER A 194 12.10 10.21 -2.37
CA SER A 194 12.53 8.82 -2.22
C SER A 194 13.37 8.55 -0.96
N ILE A 195 14.19 9.52 -0.52
CA ILE A 195 14.98 9.41 0.71
C ILE A 195 14.07 9.30 1.93
N LEU A 196 12.95 10.05 1.94
CA LEU A 196 12.01 10.01 3.04
C LEU A 196 11.46 8.59 3.26
N GLY A 197 11.13 7.87 2.19
CA GLY A 197 10.73 6.46 2.28
C GLY A 197 11.85 5.50 2.67
N LEU A 198 13.08 5.75 2.21
CA LEU A 198 14.25 4.98 2.64
C LEU A 198 14.60 5.20 4.11
N ILE A 199 14.09 6.24 4.75
CA ILE A 199 14.19 6.48 6.20
C ILE A 199 12.97 5.90 6.90
N GLY A 200 11.76 6.19 6.40
CA GLY A 200 10.48 5.76 6.97
C GLY A 200 10.33 4.25 7.05
N GLY A 201 10.63 3.53 5.97
CA GLY A 201 10.49 2.07 5.91
C GLY A 201 11.29 1.33 6.97
N PRO A 202 12.62 1.51 7.04
CA PRO A 202 13.43 0.91 8.09
C PRO A 202 13.02 1.35 9.49
N ALA A 203 12.70 2.64 9.69
CA ALA A 203 12.30 3.14 11.00
C ALA A 203 11.02 2.46 11.49
N LEU A 204 10.01 2.37 10.63
CA LEU A 204 8.74 1.70 10.91
C LEU A 204 8.94 0.19 11.13
N LEU A 205 9.77 -0.46 10.32
CA LEU A 205 10.07 -1.88 10.48
C LEU A 205 10.76 -2.18 11.83
N VAL A 206 11.75 -1.37 12.21
CA VAL A 206 12.48 -1.52 13.48
C VAL A 206 11.54 -1.26 14.66
N SER A 207 10.72 -0.22 14.62
CA SER A 207 9.78 0.07 15.70
C SER A 207 8.69 -1.00 15.81
N GLY A 208 8.14 -1.47 14.68
CA GLY A 208 7.19 -2.56 14.64
C GLY A 208 7.77 -3.86 15.20
N ALA A 209 9.01 -4.21 14.83
CA ALA A 209 9.71 -5.37 15.40
C ALA A 209 9.93 -5.21 16.91
N ALA A 210 10.28 -4.01 17.39
CA ALA A 210 10.43 -3.73 18.80
C ALA A 210 9.10 -3.90 19.58
N VAL A 211 7.96 -3.49 19.00
CA VAL A 211 6.63 -3.75 19.58
C VAL A 211 6.32 -5.24 19.64
N VAL A 212 6.58 -5.99 18.56
CA VAL A 212 6.36 -7.45 18.52
C VAL A 212 7.20 -8.18 19.58
N LEU A 213 8.42 -7.71 19.83
CA LEU A 213 9.32 -8.26 20.84
C LEU A 213 9.00 -7.76 22.26
N GLY A 214 8.01 -6.88 22.44
CA GLY A 214 7.68 -6.28 23.74
C GLY A 214 8.76 -5.34 24.28
N LEU A 215 9.66 -4.84 23.43
CA LEU A 215 10.73 -3.90 23.82
C LEU A 215 10.21 -2.47 24.00
N ILE A 216 9.16 -2.12 23.25
CA ILE A 216 8.43 -0.85 23.39
C ILE A 216 6.93 -1.12 23.37
N GLU A 217 6.15 -0.26 24.03
CA GLU A 217 4.70 -0.32 23.99
C GLU A 217 4.17 0.12 22.61
N ALA A 218 3.06 -0.48 22.19
CA ALA A 218 2.33 -0.03 21.01
C ALA A 218 1.79 1.38 21.22
N ALA A 219 1.79 2.21 20.17
CA ALA A 219 1.43 3.63 20.20
C ALA A 219 2.28 4.50 21.16
N SER A 220 3.42 3.99 21.63
CA SER A 220 4.38 4.77 22.41
C SER A 220 4.99 5.92 21.60
N ALA A 221 5.49 6.95 22.27
CA ALA A 221 6.13 8.09 21.61
C ALA A 221 7.26 7.69 20.64
N PRO A 222 8.17 6.73 20.97
CA PRO A 222 9.17 6.26 20.03
C PRO A 222 8.58 5.63 18.76
N GLN A 223 7.52 4.83 18.89
CA GLN A 223 6.86 4.23 17.74
C GLN A 223 6.21 5.29 16.85
N LEU A 224 5.49 6.26 17.44
CA LEU A 224 4.86 7.34 16.69
C LEU A 224 5.90 8.17 15.92
N ILE A 225 7.03 8.50 16.56
CA ILE A 225 8.14 9.23 15.91
C ILE A 225 8.69 8.43 14.73
N ALA A 226 8.84 7.11 14.86
CA ALA A 226 9.33 6.24 13.79
C ALA A 226 8.35 6.14 12.60
N THR A 227 7.05 6.29 12.83
CA THR A 227 6.00 6.23 11.79
C THR A 227 5.88 7.54 10.99
N ILE A 228 6.20 8.69 11.58
CA ILE A 228 6.06 10.02 10.96
C ILE A 228 6.68 10.11 9.56
N PRO A 229 7.95 9.68 9.33
CA PRO A 229 8.55 9.80 8.00
C PRO A 229 7.83 8.97 6.94
N GLU A 230 7.35 7.76 7.28
CA GLU A 230 6.62 6.90 6.36
C GLU A 230 5.27 7.51 5.99
N PHE A 231 4.54 8.05 6.98
CA PHE A 231 3.28 8.76 6.75
C PHE A 231 3.45 9.93 5.78
N PHE A 232 4.43 10.80 6.03
CA PHE A 232 4.67 11.94 5.14
C PHE A 232 5.22 11.53 3.77
N TRP A 233 5.96 10.42 3.69
CA TRP A 233 6.41 9.86 2.44
C TRP A 233 5.25 9.40 1.58
N GLU A 234 4.39 8.50 2.07
CA GLU A 234 3.27 7.99 1.30
C GLU A 234 2.30 9.10 0.87
N LEU A 235 1.98 10.03 1.76
CA LEU A 235 1.16 11.20 1.44
C LEU A 235 1.83 12.06 0.36
N GLY A 236 3.12 12.33 0.51
CA GLY A 236 3.90 13.09 -0.45
C GLY A 236 4.01 12.38 -1.82
N LEU A 237 4.17 11.06 -1.82
CA LEU A 237 4.19 10.23 -3.02
C LEU A 237 2.83 10.29 -3.73
N GLY A 238 1.75 10.11 -2.99
CA GLY A 238 0.38 10.18 -3.48
C GLY A 238 0.09 11.51 -4.18
N LEU A 239 0.35 12.61 -3.48
CA LEU A 239 0.18 13.97 -4.00
C LEU A 239 1.07 14.22 -5.22
N TRP A 240 2.35 13.84 -5.16
CA TRP A 240 3.28 14.03 -6.26
C TRP A 240 2.83 13.29 -7.52
N LEU A 241 2.50 12.01 -7.40
CA LEU A 241 2.11 11.18 -8.54
C LEU A 241 0.77 11.61 -9.14
N LEU A 242 -0.18 12.04 -8.31
CA LEU A 242 -1.47 12.53 -8.78
C LEU A 242 -1.33 13.83 -9.59
N ILE A 243 -0.52 14.77 -9.10
CA ILE A 243 -0.39 16.12 -9.70
C ILE A 243 0.63 16.12 -10.85
N ARG A 244 1.83 15.59 -10.60
CA ARG A 244 2.98 15.67 -11.51
C ARG A 244 3.16 14.40 -12.35
N GLY A 245 2.83 13.24 -11.81
CA GLY A 245 3.12 11.94 -12.43
C GLY A 245 4.61 11.57 -12.40
N PHE A 246 5.00 10.62 -13.25
CA PHE A 246 6.38 10.13 -13.33
C PHE A 246 7.28 11.07 -14.13
N SER A 247 8.56 11.10 -13.79
CA SER A 247 9.59 11.79 -14.58
C SER A 247 9.67 11.22 -16.02
N PRO A 248 9.39 12.02 -17.07
CA PRO A 248 9.43 11.56 -18.47
C PRO A 248 10.79 10.97 -18.88
N ALA A 249 11.88 11.59 -18.42
CA ALA A 249 13.23 11.12 -18.69
C ALA A 249 13.50 9.76 -18.05
N ALA A 250 13.01 9.53 -16.83
CA ALA A 250 13.14 8.25 -16.14
C ALA A 250 12.33 7.15 -16.82
N VAL A 251 11.10 7.43 -17.26
CA VAL A 251 10.26 6.49 -18.02
C VAL A 251 10.97 6.06 -19.30
N THR A 252 11.50 7.03 -20.05
CA THR A 252 12.26 6.75 -21.28
C THR A 252 13.49 5.87 -21.00
N ALA A 253 14.19 6.11 -19.88
CA ALA A 253 15.33 5.29 -19.48
C ALA A 253 14.94 3.85 -19.13
N LEU A 254 13.78 3.65 -18.48
CA LEU A 254 13.25 2.32 -18.18
C LEU A 254 12.86 1.54 -19.44
N GLU A 255 12.28 2.21 -20.43
CA GLU A 255 11.93 1.59 -21.72
C GLU A 255 13.17 1.10 -22.48
N ARG A 256 14.25 1.91 -22.48
CA ARG A 256 15.53 1.51 -23.09
C ARG A 256 16.23 0.38 -22.32
N GLY A 257 16.11 0.37 -21.00
CA GLY A 257 16.71 -0.67 -20.14
C GLY A 257 16.02 -2.03 -20.28
N GLY A 258 14.68 -2.06 -20.34
CA GLY A 258 13.92 -3.31 -20.53
C GLY A 258 14.17 -3.96 -21.89
N ALA A 259 14.41 -3.17 -22.94
CA ALA A 259 14.75 -3.67 -24.27
C ALA A 259 16.10 -4.42 -24.34
N ARG A 260 17.01 -4.21 -23.38
CA ARG A 260 18.30 -4.91 -23.32
C ARG A 260 18.28 -6.22 -22.54
N ILE A 261 17.22 -6.49 -21.77
CA ILE A 261 17.08 -7.73 -20.98
C ILE A 261 16.25 -8.76 -21.76
N GLY A 262 15.45 -8.32 -22.74
CA GLY A 262 14.65 -9.19 -23.61
C GLY A 262 15.32 -9.56 -24.94
N ALA A 263 16.61 -9.32 -25.09
CA ALA A 263 17.45 -9.74 -26.23
C ALA A 263 18.56 -10.66 -25.70
#